data_AF-F2HID6-F1
#
_entry.id   AF-F2HID6-F1
#
_cell.length_a   1.000
_cell.length_b   1.000
_cell.length_c   1.000
_cell.angle_alpha   90.00
_cell.angle_beta   90.00
_cell.angle_gamma   90.00
#
_symmetry.space_group_name_H-M   'P 1'
#
loop_
_entity.id
_entity.type
_entity.pdbx_description
1 polymer ?
#
loop_
_entity_poly.entity_id
_entity_poly.type
_entity_poly.pdbx_seq_one_letter_code
_entity_poly.pdbx_strand_id
1 'polypeptide(L)'
;MKKSRNFKKNHMKFKSFELVRLKRNKVFTSMKFLSLKYYIFKKKLLLYKKSCFFFSRKTYLGSDINEICLSFGNSTNILTETIYLIERYIIKFIINIVCHIYYISFWKITKRPCVSDLLFTFRKDAKKCKKIEYLLKMKNLLQKIIGSKKKICFNFQKT
;
A
#
# COMPACT_ATOMS: atom_id res chain seq x y z
N MET A 1 33.02 6.96 -20.48
CA MET A 1 31.57 6.87 -20.09
C MET A 1 31.15 7.75 -18.88
N LYS A 2 31.78 8.91 -18.59
CA LYS A 2 31.41 9.77 -17.44
C LYS A 2 30.43 10.93 -17.76
N LYS A 3 30.28 11.31 -19.03
CA LYS A 3 29.45 12.47 -19.45
C LYS A 3 27.92 12.27 -19.28
N SER A 4 27.41 11.04 -19.38
CA SER A 4 25.95 10.77 -19.31
C SER A 4 25.36 10.83 -17.90
N ARG A 5 26.17 10.63 -16.85
CA ARG A 5 25.71 10.69 -15.44
C ARG A 5 25.51 12.12 -14.95
N ASN A 6 26.28 13.09 -15.46
CA ASN A 6 26.16 14.50 -15.10
C ASN A 6 24.92 15.15 -15.74
N PHE A 7 24.56 14.76 -16.97
CA PHE A 7 23.33 15.22 -17.61
C PHE A 7 22.06 14.81 -16.85
N LYS A 8 21.99 13.56 -16.38
CA LYS A 8 20.86 13.07 -15.57
C LYS A 8 20.73 13.81 -14.23
N LYS A 9 21.85 14.12 -13.56
CA LYS A 9 21.85 14.89 -12.30
C LYS A 9 21.39 16.34 -12.53
N ASN A 10 21.82 16.97 -13.61
CA ASN A 10 21.42 18.35 -13.94
C ASN A 10 19.94 18.43 -14.36
N HIS A 11 19.44 17.45 -15.12
CA HIS A 11 18.04 17.41 -15.54
C HIS A 11 17.05 17.22 -14.37
N MET A 12 17.47 16.50 -13.32
CA MET A 12 16.70 16.37 -12.08
C MET A 12 16.69 17.68 -11.28
N LYS A 13 17.81 18.42 -11.25
CA LYS A 13 17.89 19.76 -10.63
C LYS A 13 16.97 20.76 -11.35
N PHE A 14 16.96 20.80 -12.68
CA PHE A 14 16.05 21.67 -13.44
C PHE A 14 14.57 21.38 -13.16
N LYS A 15 14.16 20.11 -13.07
CA LYS A 15 12.78 19.73 -12.68
C LYS A 15 12.41 20.22 -11.28
N SER A 16 13.33 20.16 -10.32
CA SER A 16 13.09 20.67 -8.97
C SER A 16 12.99 22.21 -8.92
N PHE A 17 13.75 22.92 -9.76
CA PHE A 17 13.69 24.38 -9.85
C PHE A 17 12.40 24.88 -10.52
N GLU A 18 11.89 24.20 -11.55
CA GLU A 18 10.58 24.51 -12.15
C GLU A 18 9.42 24.31 -11.15
N LEU A 19 9.47 23.22 -10.37
CA LEU A 19 8.49 22.96 -9.31
C LEU A 19 8.48 24.03 -8.21
N VAL A 20 9.62 24.66 -7.93
CA VAL A 20 9.74 25.75 -6.96
C VAL A 20 9.29 27.09 -7.56
N ARG A 21 9.54 27.34 -8.85
CA ARG A 21 9.10 28.56 -9.54
C ARG A 21 7.57 28.63 -9.67
N LEU A 22 6.91 27.49 -9.82
CA LEU A 22 5.45 27.35 -9.84
C LEU A 22 4.76 27.63 -8.49
N LYS A 23 5.50 27.65 -7.37
CA LYS A 23 4.94 28.03 -6.06
C LYS A 23 4.66 29.53 -5.91
N ARG A 24 5.20 30.38 -6.79
CA ARG A 24 5.04 31.85 -6.69
C ARG A 24 3.73 32.38 -7.28
N ASN A 25 3.07 31.67 -8.21
CA ASN A 25 1.81 32.11 -8.82
C ASN A 25 0.62 31.30 -8.28
N LYS A 26 0.13 31.67 -7.09
CA LYS A 26 -0.70 30.82 -6.21
C LYS A 26 -2.15 30.59 -6.62
N VAL A 27 -2.74 31.36 -7.55
CA VAL A 27 -4.20 31.30 -7.79
C VAL A 27 -4.56 30.63 -9.12
N PHE A 28 -3.96 31.04 -10.24
CA PHE A 28 -4.30 30.52 -11.58
C PHE A 28 -3.71 29.14 -11.91
N THR A 29 -2.65 28.72 -11.20
CA THR A 29 -2.02 27.41 -11.42
C THR A 29 -2.79 26.28 -10.75
N SER A 30 -3.65 26.56 -9.76
CA SER A 30 -4.29 25.55 -8.91
C SER A 30 -5.17 24.57 -9.71
N MET A 31 -6.07 25.08 -10.57
CA MET A 31 -7.00 24.26 -11.37
C MET A 31 -6.29 23.46 -12.48
N LYS A 32 -5.34 24.08 -13.21
CA LYS A 32 -4.55 23.39 -14.24
C LYS A 32 -3.60 22.35 -13.62
N PHE A 33 -3.05 22.61 -12.43
CA PHE A 33 -2.25 21.61 -11.72
C PHE A 33 -3.10 20.45 -11.22
N LEU A 34 -4.31 20.71 -10.71
CA LEU A 34 -5.25 19.68 -10.27
C LEU A 34 -5.67 18.77 -11.42
N SER A 35 -5.96 19.32 -12.60
CA SER A 35 -6.31 18.54 -13.79
C SER A 35 -5.13 17.72 -14.32
N LEU A 36 -3.91 18.26 -14.35
CA LEU A 36 -2.69 17.52 -14.69
C LEU A 36 -2.37 16.42 -13.67
N LYS A 37 -2.52 16.73 -12.37
CA LYS A 37 -2.40 15.77 -11.26
C LYS A 37 -3.39 14.63 -11.40
N TYR A 38 -4.66 14.94 -11.69
CA TYR A 38 -5.71 13.98 -11.94
C TYR A 38 -5.43 13.14 -13.19
N TYR A 39 -4.93 13.75 -14.28
CA TYR A 39 -4.57 13.05 -15.51
C TYR A 39 -3.42 12.06 -15.29
N ILE A 40 -2.37 12.45 -14.56
CA ILE A 40 -1.26 11.57 -14.18
C ILE A 40 -1.73 10.43 -13.27
N PHE A 41 -2.61 10.74 -12.31
CA PHE A 41 -3.19 9.73 -11.43
C PHE A 41 -4.05 8.72 -12.21
N LYS A 42 -4.95 9.21 -13.08
CA LYS A 42 -5.82 8.38 -13.94
C LYS A 42 -5.01 7.50 -14.88
N LYS A 43 -3.93 8.03 -15.48
CA LYS A 43 -3.02 7.27 -16.36
C LYS A 43 -2.27 6.18 -15.59
N LYS A 44 -1.82 6.44 -14.35
CA LYS A 44 -1.23 5.42 -13.47
C LYS A 44 -2.25 4.36 -13.05
N LEU A 45 -3.47 4.76 -12.68
CA LEU A 45 -4.53 3.84 -12.27
C LEU A 45 -4.98 2.91 -13.42
N LEU A 46 -5.01 3.43 -14.66
CA LEU A 46 -5.29 2.65 -15.88
C LEU A 46 -4.18 1.64 -16.22
N LEU A 47 -2.92 1.96 -15.94
CA LEU A 47 -1.81 1.02 -16.07
C LEU A 47 -1.91 -0.13 -15.06
N TYR A 48 -2.34 0.14 -13.83
CA TYR A 48 -2.60 -0.90 -12.82
C TYR A 48 -3.78 -1.82 -13.20
N LYS A 49 -4.80 -1.31 -13.91
CA LYS A 49 -5.89 -2.15 -14.44
C LYS A 49 -5.41 -3.18 -15.47
N LYS A 50 -4.31 -2.90 -16.20
CA LYS A 50 -3.81 -3.76 -17.29
C LYS A 50 -2.75 -4.76 -16.85
N SER A 51 -2.08 -4.59 -15.70
CA SER A 51 -0.96 -5.46 -15.31
C SER A 51 -1.26 -6.31 -14.07
N CYS A 52 -2.06 -7.37 -14.23
CA CYS A 52 -2.07 -8.49 -13.28
C CYS A 52 -2.27 -9.82 -14.02
N PHE A 53 -1.68 -9.99 -15.21
CA PHE A 53 -1.34 -11.31 -15.72
C PHE A 53 -0.06 -11.78 -15.03
N PHE A 54 -0.17 -12.15 -13.75
CA PHE A 54 0.88 -12.87 -13.04
C PHE A 54 0.84 -14.32 -13.55
N PHE A 55 1.68 -14.63 -14.55
CA PHE A 55 1.85 -15.99 -15.10
C PHE A 55 2.64 -16.94 -14.18
N SER A 56 3.03 -16.49 -12.98
CA SER A 56 3.64 -17.35 -11.99
C SER A 56 2.57 -18.22 -11.34
N ARG A 57 2.69 -19.55 -11.48
CA ARG A 57 1.91 -20.55 -10.71
C ARG A 57 2.39 -20.73 -9.27
N LYS A 58 3.43 -19.99 -8.84
CA LYS A 58 3.93 -20.07 -7.46
C LYS A 58 3.00 -19.29 -6.53
N THR A 59 2.51 -19.97 -5.49
CA THR A 59 1.76 -19.38 -4.39
C THR A 59 2.72 -18.84 -3.33
N TYR A 60 2.58 -17.59 -2.93
CA TYR A 60 3.39 -16.99 -1.85
C TYR A 60 2.75 -17.13 -0.49
N LEU A 61 1.41 -17.23 -0.43
CA LEU A 61 0.61 -17.24 0.79
C LEU A 61 -0.08 -18.60 1.02
N GLY A 62 0.44 -19.68 0.44
CA GLY A 62 -0.25 -20.97 0.40
C GLY A 62 -0.57 -21.57 1.77
N SER A 63 0.38 -21.54 2.71
CA SER A 63 0.19 -21.99 4.09
C SER A 63 -0.87 -21.14 4.81
N ASP A 64 -0.74 -19.82 4.71
CA ASP A 64 -1.60 -18.88 5.41
C ASP A 64 -3.04 -18.96 4.90
N ILE A 65 -3.22 -19.12 3.59
CA ILE A 65 -4.54 -19.31 2.98
C ILE A 65 -5.18 -20.61 3.45
N ASN A 66 -4.41 -21.71 3.54
CA ASN A 66 -4.93 -22.97 4.07
C ASN A 66 -5.39 -22.84 5.52
N GLU A 67 -4.59 -22.22 6.38
CA GLU A 67 -4.96 -21.97 7.78
C GLU A 67 -6.21 -21.08 7.89
N ILE A 68 -6.29 -20.03 7.07
CA ILE A 68 -7.47 -19.16 7.01
C ILE A 68 -8.69 -19.98 6.61
N CYS A 69 -8.62 -20.77 5.55
CA CYS A 69 -9.74 -21.57 5.08
C CYS A 69 -10.17 -22.64 6.11
N LEU A 70 -9.23 -23.25 6.81
CA LEU A 70 -9.50 -24.17 7.93
C LEU A 70 -10.29 -23.46 9.05
N SER A 71 -9.95 -22.21 9.38
CA SER A 71 -10.67 -21.44 10.39
C SER A 71 -12.13 -21.13 10.03
N PHE A 72 -12.48 -21.23 8.73
CA PHE A 72 -13.85 -21.09 8.23
C PHE A 72 -14.60 -22.43 8.09
N GLY A 73 -14.00 -23.54 8.53
CA GLY A 73 -14.61 -24.87 8.50
C GLY A 73 -14.49 -25.60 7.16
N ASN A 74 -13.61 -25.16 6.25
CA ASN A 74 -13.36 -25.89 5.01
C ASN A 74 -12.49 -27.14 5.25
N SER A 75 -12.51 -28.06 4.28
CA SER A 75 -11.73 -29.29 4.29
C SER A 75 -10.23 -29.04 4.52
N THR A 76 -9.57 -29.96 5.21
CA THR A 76 -8.12 -29.93 5.49
C THR A 76 -7.24 -29.91 4.25
N ASN A 77 -7.73 -30.45 3.12
CA ASN A 77 -6.97 -30.57 1.88
C ASN A 77 -7.61 -29.73 0.77
N ILE A 78 -7.26 -28.45 0.73
CA ILE A 78 -7.72 -27.53 -0.30
C ILE A 78 -6.87 -27.72 -1.55
N LEU A 79 -7.52 -27.80 -2.72
CA LEU A 79 -6.84 -27.94 -4.01
C LEU A 79 -5.89 -26.75 -4.25
N THR A 80 -4.68 -27.02 -4.70
CA THR A 80 -3.65 -25.99 -4.97
C THR A 80 -4.14 -24.92 -5.94
N GLU A 81 -4.98 -25.29 -6.91
CA GLU A 81 -5.61 -24.35 -7.85
C GLU A 81 -6.56 -23.37 -7.15
N THR A 82 -7.30 -23.83 -6.15
CA THR A 82 -8.20 -22.98 -5.37
C THR A 82 -7.43 -22.04 -4.45
N ILE A 83 -6.34 -22.51 -3.82
CA ILE A 83 -5.42 -21.65 -3.05
C ILE A 83 -4.87 -20.54 -3.95
N TYR A 84 -4.38 -20.90 -5.14
CA TYR A 84 -3.86 -19.95 -6.12
C TYR A 84 -4.90 -18.91 -6.54
N LEU A 85 -6.13 -19.35 -6.79
CA LEU A 85 -7.24 -18.47 -7.14
C LEU A 85 -7.58 -17.50 -5.99
N ILE A 86 -7.67 -17.99 -4.76
CA ILE A 86 -7.89 -17.17 -3.55
C ILE A 86 -6.77 -16.14 -3.40
N GLU A 87 -5.52 -16.54 -3.56
CA GLU A 87 -4.36 -15.66 -3.49
C GLU A 87 -4.46 -14.51 -4.51
N ARG A 88 -4.84 -14.82 -5.75
CA ARG A 88 -5.05 -13.80 -6.79
C ARG A 88 -6.16 -12.82 -6.41
N TYR A 89 -7.24 -13.29 -5.81
CA TYR A 89 -8.31 -12.40 -5.31
C TYR A 89 -7.83 -11.51 -4.18
N ILE A 90 -7.06 -12.05 -3.23
CA ILE A 90 -6.47 -11.29 -2.12
C ILE A 90 -5.55 -10.20 -2.65
N ILE A 91 -4.61 -10.54 -3.55
CA ILE A 91 -3.67 -9.58 -4.15
C ILE A 91 -4.43 -8.47 -4.88
N LYS A 92 -5.40 -8.84 -5.73
CA LYS A 92 -6.22 -7.87 -6.46
C LYS A 92 -6.98 -6.94 -5.51
N PHE A 93 -7.53 -7.49 -4.44
CA PHE A 93 -8.24 -6.73 -3.41
C PHE A 93 -7.31 -5.74 -2.69
N ILE A 94 -6.12 -6.19 -2.27
CA ILE A 94 -5.11 -5.34 -1.63
C ILE A 94 -4.68 -4.20 -2.56
N ILE A 95 -4.38 -4.50 -3.83
CA ILE A 95 -4.00 -3.48 -4.82
C ILE A 95 -5.12 -2.44 -4.96
N ASN A 96 -6.37 -2.87 -5.11
CA ASN A 96 -7.51 -1.96 -5.24
C ASN A 96 -7.66 -1.05 -4.01
N ILE A 97 -7.55 -1.61 -2.80
CA ILE A 97 -7.63 -0.83 -1.55
C ILE A 97 -6.49 0.17 -1.48
N VAL A 98 -5.26 -0.26 -1.73
CA VAL A 98 -4.08 0.61 -1.68
C VAL A 98 -4.25 1.75 -2.67
N CYS A 99 -4.64 1.46 -3.92
CA CYS A 99 -4.91 2.49 -4.92
C CYS A 99 -6.00 3.48 -4.46
N HIS A 100 -7.07 2.99 -3.83
CA HIS A 100 -8.16 3.84 -3.35
C HIS A 100 -7.73 4.73 -2.17
N ILE A 101 -6.97 4.19 -1.22
CA ILE A 101 -6.39 4.93 -0.11
C ILE A 101 -5.43 6.02 -0.62
N TYR A 102 -4.56 5.68 -1.58
CA TYR A 102 -3.66 6.64 -2.20
C TYR A 102 -4.41 7.73 -2.96
N TYR A 103 -5.53 7.39 -3.62
CA TYR A 103 -6.40 8.38 -4.25
C TYR A 103 -6.93 9.39 -3.24
N ILE A 104 -7.45 8.91 -2.10
CA ILE A 104 -7.98 9.78 -1.04
C ILE A 104 -6.87 10.68 -0.48
N SER A 105 -5.72 10.09 -0.13
CA SER A 105 -4.55 10.85 0.35
C SER A 105 -4.10 11.91 -0.66
N PHE A 106 -4.17 11.60 -1.96
CA PHE A 106 -3.82 12.54 -3.01
C PHE A 106 -4.74 13.75 -3.05
N TRP A 107 -6.05 13.57 -2.90
CA TRP A 107 -7.02 14.67 -2.82
C TRP A 107 -6.86 15.51 -1.56
N LYS A 108 -6.44 14.90 -0.45
CA LYS A 108 -6.07 15.61 0.78
C LYS A 108 -4.74 16.36 0.68
N ILE A 109 -4.02 16.26 -0.45
CA ILE A 109 -2.70 16.85 -0.67
C ILE A 109 -1.65 16.27 0.31
N THR A 110 -1.92 15.12 0.94
CA THR A 110 -0.98 14.43 1.82
C THR A 110 -0.12 13.46 1.01
N LYS A 111 1.21 13.49 1.24
CA LYS A 111 2.16 12.62 0.53
C LYS A 111 2.06 11.14 0.93
N ARG A 112 1.59 10.88 2.16
CA ARG A 112 1.51 9.54 2.74
C ARG A 112 0.08 9.28 3.20
N PRO A 113 -0.49 8.10 2.87
CA PRO A 113 -1.80 7.72 3.36
C PRO A 113 -1.79 7.47 4.87
N CYS A 114 -2.89 7.85 5.52
CA CYS A 114 -3.12 7.71 6.95
C CYS A 114 -4.16 6.62 7.25
N VAL A 115 -4.23 6.16 8.51
CA VAL A 115 -5.26 5.20 8.97
C VAL A 115 -6.67 5.74 8.75
N SER A 116 -6.87 7.06 8.90
CA SER A 116 -8.14 7.72 8.60
C SER A 116 -8.60 7.49 7.15
N ASP A 117 -7.66 7.39 6.21
CA ASP A 117 -7.98 7.23 4.78
C ASP A 117 -8.43 5.79 4.52
N LEU A 118 -7.85 4.81 5.21
CA LEU A 118 -8.35 3.42 5.24
C LEU A 118 -9.75 3.35 5.84
N LEU A 119 -10.00 3.99 6.98
CA LEU A 119 -11.35 4.01 7.58
C LEU A 119 -12.38 4.66 6.65
N PHE A 120 -11.98 5.71 5.93
CA PHE A 120 -12.82 6.32 4.91
C PHE A 120 -13.19 5.35 3.79
N THR A 121 -12.27 4.47 3.36
CA THR A 121 -12.59 3.44 2.34
C THR A 121 -13.67 2.46 2.78
N PHE A 122 -13.76 2.16 4.08
CA PHE A 122 -14.73 1.22 4.64
C PHE A 122 -15.93 1.90 5.32
N ARG A 123 -16.09 3.23 5.16
CA ARG A 123 -17.08 4.03 5.90
C ARG A 123 -18.53 3.55 5.82
N LYS A 124 -18.89 2.84 4.74
CA LYS A 124 -20.24 2.28 4.57
C LYS A 124 -20.51 1.11 5.54
N ASP A 125 -19.46 0.38 5.93
CA ASP A 125 -19.56 -0.82 6.76
C ASP A 125 -19.07 -0.53 8.18
N ALA A 126 -19.93 0.05 9.03
CA ALA A 126 -19.58 0.45 10.39
C ALA A 126 -18.99 -0.72 11.23
N LYS A 127 -19.51 -1.95 11.05
CA LYS A 127 -18.98 -3.15 11.71
C LYS A 127 -17.53 -3.44 11.31
N LYS A 128 -17.17 -3.29 10.04
CA LYS A 128 -15.80 -3.49 9.55
C LYS A 128 -14.87 -2.41 10.07
N CYS A 129 -15.29 -1.15 10.08
CA CYS A 129 -14.51 -0.05 10.65
C CYS A 129 -14.18 -0.31 12.14
N LYS A 130 -15.18 -0.65 12.95
CA LYS A 130 -14.97 -1.00 14.37
C LYS A 130 -13.99 -2.16 14.55
N LYS A 131 -14.11 -3.20 13.72
CA LYS A 131 -13.19 -4.35 13.72
C LYS A 131 -11.76 -3.95 13.37
N ILE A 132 -11.57 -3.10 12.35
CA ILE A 132 -10.25 -2.59 11.96
C ILE A 132 -9.62 -1.78 13.10
N GLU A 133 -10.38 -0.86 13.71
CA GLU A 133 -9.91 -0.07 14.85
C GLU A 133 -9.51 -0.94 16.04
N TYR A 134 -10.31 -1.95 16.36
CA TYR A 134 -10.00 -2.92 17.40
C TYR A 134 -8.68 -3.64 17.13
N LEU A 135 -8.48 -4.17 15.92
CA LEU A 135 -7.26 -4.88 15.55
C LEU A 135 -6.02 -3.98 15.61
N LEU A 136 -6.14 -2.71 15.20
CA LEU A 136 -5.06 -1.73 15.31
C LEU A 136 -4.73 -1.40 16.77
N LYS A 137 -5.75 -1.24 17.62
CA LYS A 137 -5.55 -1.04 19.07
C LYS A 137 -4.84 -2.24 19.70
N MET A 138 -5.28 -3.46 19.39
CA MET A 138 -4.66 -4.68 19.90
C MET A 138 -3.21 -4.84 19.45
N LYS A 139 -2.91 -4.56 18.18
CA LYS A 139 -1.54 -4.54 17.68
C LYS A 139 -0.65 -3.56 18.48
N ASN A 140 -1.16 -2.37 18.77
CA ASN A 140 -0.42 -1.37 19.55
C ASN A 140 -0.19 -1.82 20.99
N LEU A 141 -1.17 -2.47 21.62
CA LEU A 141 -1.02 -3.04 22.97
C LEU A 141 0.03 -4.15 23.00
N LEU A 142 -0.04 -5.10 22.07
CA LEU A 142 0.95 -6.17 21.94
C LEU A 142 2.36 -5.60 21.70
N GLN A 143 2.49 -4.58 20.85
CA GLN A 143 3.78 -3.93 20.62
C GLN A 143 4.33 -3.25 21.88
N LYS A 144 3.47 -2.68 22.74
CA LYS A 144 3.89 -2.12 24.03
C LYS A 144 4.36 -3.20 25.00
N ILE A 145 3.63 -4.31 25.10
CA ILE A 145 3.94 -5.43 26.01
C ILE A 145 5.20 -6.19 25.58
N ILE A 146 5.39 -6.39 24.27
CA ILE A 146 6.55 -7.11 23.71
C ILE A 146 7.75 -6.16 23.59
N GLY A 147 7.52 -4.90 23.22
CA GLY A 147 8.55 -3.87 23.07
C GLY A 147 9.17 -3.43 24.40
N SER A 148 8.41 -3.45 25.51
CA SER A 148 8.95 -3.20 26.85
C SER A 148 9.91 -4.29 27.34
N LYS A 149 9.88 -5.49 26.74
CA LYS A 149 10.80 -6.60 27.04
C LYS A 149 12.10 -6.58 26.23
N LYS A 150 12.30 -5.67 25.27
CA LYS A 150 13.54 -5.55 24.47
C LYS A 150 14.70 -4.84 25.19
N LYS A 151 14.89 -5.15 26.48
CA LYS A 151 16.15 -4.97 27.25
C LYS A 151 16.63 -6.29 27.86
N ILE A 152 16.22 -7.43 27.29
CA ILE A 152 16.79 -8.73 27.66
C ILE A 152 17.86 -9.06 26.62
N CYS A 153 19.12 -8.93 27.04
CA CYS A 153 20.29 -9.42 26.31
C CYS A 153 20.03 -10.84 25.81
N PHE A 154 19.96 -11.01 24.49
CA PHE A 154 20.19 -12.32 23.88
C PHE A 154 21.70 -12.56 23.82
N ASN A 155 22.31 -12.84 24.98
CA ASN A 155 23.53 -13.61 25.04
C ASN A 155 23.11 -15.08 25.21
N PHE A 156 22.89 -15.78 24.10
CA PHE A 156 23.08 -17.22 24.12
C PHE A 156 24.52 -17.48 23.71
N GLN A 157 25.36 -17.64 24.73
CA GLN A 157 26.71 -18.17 24.59
C GLN A 157 26.63 -19.58 24.00
N LYS A 158 27.57 -19.85 23.11
CA LYS A 158 27.93 -21.17 22.59
C LYS A 158 28.16 -22.15 23.74
N THR A 159 27.59 -23.34 23.59
CA THR A 159 28.25 -24.63 23.89
C THR A 159 27.66 -25.66 22.94
#